data_AF-A0AAV9M157-F1
#
_entry.id   AF-A0AAV9M157-F1
#
_cell.length_a   1.000
_cell.length_b   1.000
_cell.length_c   1.000
_cell.angle_alpha   90.00
_cell.angle_beta   90.00
_cell.angle_gamma   90.00
#
_symmetry.space_group_name_H-M   'P 1'
#
loop_
_entity.id
_entity.type
_entity.pdbx_description
1 polymer ?
#
loop_
_entity_poly.entity_id
_entity_poly.type
_entity_poly.pdbx_seq_one_letter_code
_entity_poly.pdbx_strand_id
1 'polypeptide(L)'
;MTMLDIDTLEKDNKILRTAMLKKRYANVIMKSQKQVLGKAFNEKNMKKKVASWEKQLQEEKVKLRENDREAAGIAIASIKRTVNFGDGLEAERDLMSIIDAPN
;
A
#
# COMPACT_ATOMS: atom_id res chain seq x y z
N MET A 1 13.92 3.45 15.81
CA MET A 1 12.57 2.86 15.70
C MET A 1 11.95 2.91 17.09
N THR A 2 11.03 3.84 17.31
CA THR A 2 10.30 3.97 18.57
C THR A 2 9.01 3.13 18.51
N MET A 3 8.42 2.76 19.66
CA MET A 3 7.15 2.01 19.70
C MET A 3 6.03 2.67 18.87
N LEU A 4 6.05 4.00 18.75
CA LEU A 4 5.11 4.78 17.93
C LEU A 4 5.20 4.48 16.43
N ASP A 5 6.38 4.12 15.92
CA ASP A 5 6.58 3.83 14.50
C ASP A 5 5.96 2.47 14.11
N ILE A 6 5.99 1.50 15.03
CA ILE A 6 5.46 0.14 14.81
C ILE A 6 3.93 0.17 14.80
N ASP A 7 3.31 0.86 15.75
CA ASP A 7 1.84 0.99 15.83
C ASP A 7 1.25 1.70 14.61
N THR A 8 2.00 2.67 14.07
CA THR A 8 1.61 3.40 12.86
C THR A 8 1.69 2.50 11.63
N LEU A 9 2.80 1.75 11.49
CA LEU A 9 2.97 0.76 10.42
C LEU A 9 1.88 -0.32 10.45
N GLU A 10 1.50 -0.81 11.63
CA GLU A 10 0.46 -1.83 11.78
C GLU A 10 -0.93 -1.29 11.40
N LYS A 11 -1.22 -0.03 11.74
CA LYS A 11 -2.45 0.65 11.32
C LYS A 11 -2.52 0.82 9.81
N ASP A 12 -1.45 1.28 9.17
CA ASP A 12 -1.40 1.48 7.72
C ASP A 12 -1.56 0.14 6.97
N ASN A 13 -0.95 -0.92 7.49
CA ASN A 13 -1.10 -2.26 6.92
C ASN A 13 -2.54 -2.80 7.07
N LYS A 14 -3.21 -2.53 8.20
CA LYS A 14 -4.64 -2.83 8.39
C LYS A 14 -5.51 -2.05 7.40
N ILE A 15 -5.19 -0.78 7.13
CA ILE A 15 -5.91 0.06 6.15
C ILE A 15 -5.75 -0.52 4.74
N LEU A 16 -4.53 -0.81 4.31
CA LEU A 16 -4.23 -1.39 3.00
C LEU A 16 -4.95 -2.74 2.81
N ARG A 17 -4.88 -3.62 3.81
CA ARG A 17 -5.58 -4.91 3.80
C ARG A 17 -7.10 -4.74 3.68
N THR A 18 -7.66 -3.78 4.41
CA THR A 18 -9.10 -3.48 4.35
C THR A 18 -9.51 -2.96 2.97
N ALA A 19 -8.72 -2.07 2.37
CA ALA A 19 -8.97 -1.54 1.03
C ALA A 19 -8.90 -2.65 -0.04
N MET A 20 -7.91 -3.55 0.04
CA MET A 20 -7.81 -4.71 -0.85
C MET A 20 -9.02 -5.64 -0.74
N LEU A 21 -9.47 -5.95 0.47
CA LEU A 21 -10.65 -6.78 0.69
C LEU A 21 -11.92 -6.12 0.14
N LYS A 22 -12.11 -4.82 0.38
CA LYS A 22 -13.24 -4.05 -0.17
C LYS A 22 -13.27 -4.09 -1.69
N LYS A 23 -12.10 -3.94 -2.35
CA LYS A 23 -12.00 -4.06 -3.81
C LYS A 23 -12.34 -5.47 -4.28
N ARG A 24 -11.73 -6.49 -3.68
CA ARG A 24 -11.93 -7.90 -4.05
C ARG A 24 -13.39 -8.34 -3.94
N TYR A 25 -14.09 -7.87 -2.92
CA TYR A 25 -15.48 -8.22 -2.66
C TYR A 25 -16.48 -7.14 -3.09
N ALA A 26 -16.06 -6.10 -3.82
CA ALA A 26 -16.91 -4.97 -4.19
C ALA A 26 -18.21 -5.41 -4.89
N ASN A 27 -18.10 -6.36 -5.82
CA ASN A 27 -19.26 -6.92 -6.53
C ASN A 27 -20.19 -7.71 -5.62
N VAL A 28 -19.65 -8.48 -4.68
CA VAL A 28 -20.44 -9.25 -3.71
C VAL A 28 -21.18 -8.29 -2.79
N ILE A 29 -20.48 -7.30 -2.22
CA ILE A 29 -21.06 -6.27 -1.36
C ILE A 29 -22.17 -5.51 -2.09
N MET A 30 -21.94 -5.14 -3.36
CA MET A 30 -22.94 -4.44 -4.17
C MET A 30 -24.20 -5.28 -4.39
N LYS A 31 -24.05 -6.57 -4.74
CA LYS A 31 -25.19 -7.50 -4.93
C LYS A 31 -25.95 -7.70 -3.62
N SER A 32 -25.26 -7.93 -2.51
CA SER A 32 -25.87 -8.10 -1.19
C SER A 32 -26.61 -6.84 -0.74
N GLN A 33 -26.04 -5.65 -0.93
CA GLN A 33 -26.72 -4.40 -0.61
C GLN A 33 -27.96 -4.15 -1.48
N LYS A 34 -27.91 -4.51 -2.76
CA LYS A 34 -29.09 -4.46 -3.63
C LYS A 34 -30.19 -5.39 -3.14
N GLN A 35 -29.83 -6.57 -2.63
CA GLN A 35 -30.79 -7.54 -2.06
C GLN A 35 -31.42 -7.04 -0.76
N VAL A 36 -30.64 -6.40 0.12
CA VAL A 36 -31.13 -5.88 1.41
C VAL A 36 -31.97 -4.61 1.23
N LEU A 37 -31.55 -3.69 0.37
CA LEU A 37 -32.19 -2.38 0.21
C LEU A 37 -33.30 -2.37 -0.84
N GLY A 38 -33.34 -3.36 -1.74
CA GLY A 38 -34.38 -3.49 -2.76
C GLY A 38 -34.58 -2.20 -3.57
N LYS A 39 -35.78 -1.63 -3.49
CA LYS A 39 -36.15 -0.38 -4.20
C LYS A 39 -35.41 0.86 -3.71
N ALA A 40 -34.91 0.86 -2.46
CA ALA A 40 -34.12 1.96 -1.90
C ALA A 40 -32.64 1.92 -2.32
N PHE A 41 -32.21 0.90 -3.07
CA PHE A 41 -30.83 0.77 -3.50
C PHE A 41 -30.48 1.81 -4.58
N ASN A 42 -29.51 2.67 -4.28
CA ASN A 42 -28.98 3.64 -5.24
C ASN A 42 -27.68 3.12 -5.88
N GLU A 43 -27.81 2.54 -7.07
CA GLU A 43 -26.68 1.97 -7.82
C GLU A 43 -25.61 3.01 -8.18
N LYS A 44 -26.01 4.24 -8.51
CA LYS A 44 -25.09 5.33 -8.87
C LYS A 44 -24.20 5.70 -7.68
N ASN A 45 -24.77 5.80 -6.49
CA ASN A 45 -24.01 6.07 -5.27
C ASN A 45 -23.08 4.90 -4.92
N MET A 46 -23.52 3.65 -5.12
CA MET A 46 -22.69 2.49 -4.83
C MET A 46 -21.50 2.38 -5.79
N LYS A 47 -21.69 2.64 -7.08
CA LYS A 47 -20.59 2.70 -8.06
C LYS A 47 -19.54 3.77 -7.70
N LYS A 48 -19.99 4.96 -7.27
CA LYS A 48 -19.08 6.01 -6.75
C LYS A 48 -18.30 5.54 -5.53
N LYS A 49 -18.95 4.81 -4.62
CA LYS A 49 -18.30 4.25 -3.42
C LYS A 49 -17.23 3.22 -3.79
N VAL A 50 -17.51 2.33 -4.75
CA VAL A 50 -16.52 1.36 -5.25
C VAL A 50 -15.32 2.08 -5.87
N ALA A 51 -15.56 3.08 -6.73
CA ALA A 51 -14.48 3.88 -7.31
C ALA A 51 -13.64 4.59 -6.24
N SER A 52 -14.25 5.07 -5.17
CA SER A 52 -13.51 5.68 -4.04
C SER A 52 -12.60 4.68 -3.32
N TRP A 53 -13.03 3.42 -3.17
CA TRP A 53 -12.18 2.37 -2.58
C TRP A 53 -10.99 2.02 -3.47
N GLU A 54 -11.18 2.04 -4.79
CA GLU A 54 -10.08 1.84 -5.72
C GLU A 54 -9.06 2.97 -5.67
N LYS A 55 -9.54 4.22 -5.60
CA LYS A 55 -8.67 5.39 -5.44
C LYS A 55 -7.86 5.32 -4.15
N GLN A 56 -8.51 5.01 -3.03
CA GLN A 56 -7.84 4.80 -1.74
C GLN A 56 -6.79 3.68 -1.81
N LEU A 57 -7.10 2.56 -2.46
CA LEU A 57 -6.15 1.46 -2.61
C LEU A 57 -4.92 1.88 -3.43
N GLN A 58 -5.11 2.68 -4.49
CA GLN A 58 -3.98 3.17 -5.28
C GLN A 58 -3.13 4.16 -4.50
N GLU A 59 -3.74 5.11 -3.79
CA GLU A 59 -3.02 6.07 -2.96
C GLU A 59 -2.20 5.37 -1.88
N GLU A 60 -2.76 4.39 -1.17
CA GLU A 60 -2.04 3.63 -0.14
C GLU A 60 -0.91 2.77 -0.72
N LYS A 61 -1.07 2.22 -1.93
CA LYS A 61 0.01 1.52 -2.63
C LYS A 61 1.16 2.45 -3.03
N VAL A 62 0.84 3.65 -3.50
CA VAL A 62 1.85 4.66 -3.86
C VAL A 62 2.63 5.07 -2.62
N LYS A 63 1.94 5.40 -1.52
CA LYS A 63 2.60 5.74 -0.25
C LYS A 63 3.52 4.63 0.25
N LEU A 64 3.07 3.37 0.22
CA LEU A 64 3.90 2.25 0.66
C LEU A 64 5.18 2.15 -0.17
N ARG A 65 5.08 2.29 -1.50
CA ARG A 65 6.25 2.29 -2.38
C ARG A 65 7.17 3.47 -2.11
N GLU A 66 6.64 4.67 -1.90
CA GLU A 66 7.45 5.86 -1.56
C GLU A 66 8.22 5.64 -0.25
N ASN A 67 7.57 5.09 0.78
CA ASN A 67 8.22 4.72 2.03
C ASN A 67 9.31 3.66 1.83
N ASP A 68 9.06 2.63 1.01
CA ASP A 68 10.05 1.60 0.68
C ASP A 68 11.26 2.20 -0.06
N ARG A 69 11.03 3.17 -0.96
CA ARG A 69 12.11 3.90 -1.66
C ARG A 69 12.94 4.74 -0.70
N GLU A 70 12.31 5.47 0.21
CA GLU A 70 13.01 6.27 1.22
C GLU A 70 13.85 5.37 2.15
N ALA A 71 13.27 4.27 2.62
CA ALA A 71 13.97 3.28 3.44
C ALA A 71 15.17 2.67 2.70
N ALA A 72 14.99 2.30 1.42
CA ALA A 72 16.06 1.79 0.57
C ALA A 72 17.18 2.83 0.38
N GLY A 73 16.84 4.10 0.16
CA GLY A 73 17.80 5.19 0.05
C GLY A 73 18.63 5.39 1.33
N ILE A 74 17.99 5.35 2.50
CA ILE A 74 18.65 5.43 3.81
C ILE A 74 19.60 4.24 4.00
N ALA A 75 19.15 3.02 3.65
CA ALA A 75 19.95 1.81 3.75
C ALA A 75 21.19 1.85 2.84
N ILE A 76 21.05 2.26 1.57
CA ILE A 76 22.18 2.48 0.65
C ILE A 76 23.17 3.48 1.23
N ALA A 77 22.70 4.62 1.76
CA ALA A 77 23.55 5.63 2.37
C ALA A 77 24.30 5.11 3.61
N SER A 78 23.69 4.19 4.36
CA SER A 78 24.32 3.52 5.51
C SER A 78 25.38 2.51 5.09
N ILE A 79 25.08 1.67 4.09
CA ILE A 79 26.01 0.68 3.53
C ILE A 79 27.28 1.37 3.01
N LYS A 80 27.13 2.47 2.27
CA LYS A 80 28.25 3.29 1.77
C LYS A 80 29.17 3.82 2.87
N ARG A 81 28.69 3.99 4.11
CA ARG A 81 29.51 4.44 5.24
C ARG A 81 30.18 3.32 6.02
N THR A 82 29.65 2.10 5.97
CA THR A 82 29.97 1.07 6.97
C THR A 82 30.52 -0.24 6.40
N VAL A 83 30.36 -0.54 5.10
CA VAL A 83 30.68 -1.86 4.53
C VAL A 83 31.87 -1.78 3.56
N ASN A 84 32.76 -2.78 3.61
CA ASN A 84 33.88 -2.93 2.68
C ASN A 84 33.39 -3.33 1.27
N PHE A 85 34.08 -2.84 0.23
CA PHE A 85 33.66 -2.78 -1.18
C PHE A 85 33.05 -4.04 -1.83
N GLY A 86 33.21 -5.25 -1.28
CA GLY A 86 32.67 -6.50 -1.86
C GLY A 86 31.21 -6.76 -1.48
N ASP A 87 30.93 -6.86 -0.18
CA ASP A 87 29.61 -7.28 0.33
C ASP A 87 28.56 -6.16 0.23
N GLY A 88 28.99 -4.90 0.20
CA GLY A 88 28.09 -3.74 0.09
C GLY A 88 27.47 -3.58 -1.31
N LEU A 89 28.13 -4.05 -2.37
CA LEU A 89 27.70 -3.82 -3.75
C LEU A 89 26.45 -4.63 -4.13
N GLU A 90 26.34 -5.87 -3.64
CA GLU A 90 25.16 -6.71 -3.89
C GLU A 90 23.94 -6.13 -3.18
N ALA A 91 24.08 -5.78 -1.90
CA ALA A 91 23.02 -5.14 -1.13
C ALA A 91 22.61 -3.77 -1.70
N GLU A 92 23.54 -2.97 -2.20
CA GLU A 92 23.23 -1.70 -2.87
C GLU A 92 22.41 -1.91 -4.15
N ARG A 93 22.76 -2.92 -4.95
CA ARG A 93 22.07 -3.26 -6.20
C ARG A 93 20.64 -3.74 -5.97
N ASP A 94 20.44 -4.57 -4.95
CA ASP A 94 19.10 -5.04 -4.58
C ASP A 94 18.21 -3.88 -4.12
N LEU A 95 18.75 -2.96 -3.32
CA LEU A 95 18.04 -1.76 -2.87
C LEU A 95 17.77 -0.76 -4.00
N MET A 96 18.67 -0.60 -4.96
CA MET A 96 18.42 0.22 -6.17
C MET A 96 17.24 -0.32 -6.97
N SER A 97 17.06 -1.64 -7.04
CA SER A 97 15.92 -2.24 -7.74
C SER A 97 14.57 -1.89 -7.10
N ILE A 98 14.55 -1.61 -5.80
CA ILE A 98 13.36 -1.11 -5.08
C ILE A 98 13.09 0.36 -5.43
N ILE A 99 14.14 1.17 -5.58
CA ILE A 99 14.05 2.57 -6.00
C ILE A 99 13.54 2.68 -7.44
N ASP A 100 14.08 1.87 -8.35
CA ASP A 100 13.79 1.95 -9.79
C ASP A 100 12.50 1.22 -10.20
N ALA A 101 11.83 0.52 -9.28
CA ALA A 101 10.61 -0.22 -9.58
C ALA A 101 9.51 0.71 -10.16
N PRO A 102 8.92 0.41 -11.33
CA PRO A 102 7.91 1.26 -11.95
C PRO A 102 6.63 1.35 -11.12
N ASN A 103 5.97 2.51 -11.16
CA ASN A 103 4.75 2.84 -10.40
C ASN A 103 3.54 2.02 -10.83
#